data_AF-A0AA40ZV19-F1
#
_entry.id   AF-A0AA40ZV19-F1
#
_cell.length_a   1.000
_cell.length_b   1.000
_cell.length_c   1.000
_cell.angle_alpha   90.00
_cell.angle_beta   90.00
_cell.angle_gamma   90.00
#
_symmetry.space_group_name_H-M   'P 1'
#
loop_
_entity.id
_entity.type
_entity.pdbx_description
1 polymer ?
#
loop_
_entity_poly.entity_id
_entity_poly.type
_entity_poly.pdbx_seq_one_letter_code
_entity_poly.pdbx_strand_id
1 'polypeptide(L)'
;MRTFRIFIAMMFGISALHAQTGYYSETKTFYEDGYTYQCDVENGVLATLYNKDVKYYGKVKIDKRTGEEYEFHFENPPHIEDETWSKPKAFEIVNQAFSPEQKAQLQGDELLIGLYIDSQTGKIADVVFDFPAVAGMNEFHTIPVSVYRQIEVELKKNVWFTPTEEGKNLSYIYQCWMQDPNITLRSNPRTPLGPPLKPGNDSLFDDNIRREDETVVNPRKAADHTAADSTDVGKNK
;
A
#
# COMPACT_ATOMS: atom_id res chain seq x y z
N MET A 1 -53.51 -3.46 -18.41
CA MET A 1 -52.86 -2.79 -17.25
C MET A 1 -51.85 -3.68 -16.49
N ARG A 2 -52.04 -5.00 -16.38
CA ARG A 2 -51.05 -5.89 -15.72
C ARG A 2 -49.75 -6.08 -16.52
N THR A 3 -49.84 -6.18 -17.85
CA THR A 3 -48.68 -6.30 -18.75
C THR A 3 -47.83 -5.02 -18.84
N PHE A 4 -48.45 -3.85 -18.70
CA PHE A 4 -47.76 -2.55 -18.74
C PHE A 4 -46.90 -2.28 -17.48
N ARG A 5 -47.25 -2.88 -16.33
CA ARG A 5 -46.47 -2.76 -15.09
C ARG A 5 -45.19 -3.61 -15.11
N ILE A 6 -45.18 -4.71 -15.88
CA ILE A 6 -44.02 -5.59 -16.02
C ILE A 6 -42.93 -4.93 -16.88
N PHE A 7 -43.32 -4.18 -17.92
CA PHE A 7 -42.38 -3.44 -18.77
C PHE A 7 -41.64 -2.31 -18.03
N ILE A 8 -42.30 -1.60 -17.12
CA ILE A 8 -41.67 -0.55 -16.31
C ILE A 8 -40.68 -1.18 -15.31
N ALA A 9 -41.04 -2.29 -14.66
CA ALA A 9 -40.13 -3.01 -13.76
C ALA A 9 -38.90 -3.58 -14.49
N MET A 10 -39.05 -3.99 -15.76
CA MET A 10 -37.95 -4.49 -16.58
C MET A 10 -37.02 -3.38 -17.08
N MET A 11 -37.54 -2.16 -17.33
CA MET A 11 -36.71 -0.99 -17.69
C MET A 11 -35.86 -0.46 -16.53
N PHE A 12 -36.29 -0.61 -15.27
CA PHE A 12 -35.46 -0.30 -14.10
C PHE A 12 -34.45 -1.42 -13.76
N GLY A 13 -34.64 -2.63 -14.28
CA GLY A 13 -33.73 -3.76 -14.09
C GLY A 13 -32.49 -3.75 -14.99
N ILE A 14 -32.47 -2.94 -16.05
CA ILE A 14 -31.35 -2.88 -17.00
C ILE A 14 -30.33 -1.78 -16.63
N SER A 15 -30.70 -0.82 -15.79
CA SER A 15 -29.77 0.22 -15.28
C SER A 15 -28.74 -0.30 -14.26
N ALA A 16 -28.84 -1.55 -13.81
CA ALA A 16 -27.93 -2.15 -12.83
C ALA A 16 -26.73 -2.90 -13.44
N LEU A 17 -26.56 -2.87 -14.77
CA LEU A 17 -25.29 -3.17 -15.43
C LEU A 17 -24.61 -1.86 -15.85
N HIS A 18 -24.44 -0.94 -14.90
CA HIS A 18 -23.30 -0.05 -15.05
C HIS A 18 -22.07 -0.96 -14.86
N ALA A 19 -21.37 -1.26 -15.96
CA ALA A 19 -19.94 -1.51 -15.83
C ALA A 19 -19.42 -0.38 -14.95
N GLN A 20 -18.92 -0.70 -13.75
CA GLN A 20 -18.46 0.29 -12.81
C GLN A 20 -17.22 0.92 -13.44
N THR A 21 -17.44 1.95 -14.27
CA THR A 21 -16.38 2.67 -14.96
C THR A 21 -15.56 3.33 -13.85
N GLY A 22 -14.37 2.79 -13.59
CA GLY A 22 -13.45 3.32 -12.60
C GLY A 22 -13.20 4.82 -12.81
N TYR A 23 -12.96 5.54 -11.73
CA TYR A 23 -12.64 6.95 -11.80
C TYR A 23 -11.28 7.24 -12.44
N TYR A 24 -10.41 6.22 -12.59
CA TYR A 24 -8.98 6.39 -12.93
C TYR A 24 -8.51 5.47 -14.07
N SER A 25 -9.38 5.16 -15.04
CA SER A 25 -9.01 4.31 -16.18
C SER A 25 -8.11 5.01 -17.22
N GLU A 26 -8.01 6.34 -17.15
CA GLU A 26 -7.23 7.17 -18.06
C GLU A 26 -6.64 8.38 -17.32
N THR A 27 -5.59 8.98 -17.89
CA THR A 27 -4.97 10.19 -17.36
C THR A 27 -5.97 11.34 -17.34
N LYS A 28 -6.17 11.97 -16.17
CA LYS A 28 -7.15 13.04 -15.99
C LYS A 28 -6.84 13.92 -14.79
N THR A 29 -7.38 15.13 -14.82
CA THR A 29 -7.36 16.09 -13.71
C THR A 29 -8.75 16.17 -13.07
N PHE A 30 -8.80 16.12 -11.74
CA PHE A 30 -9.99 16.34 -10.93
C PHE A 30 -9.95 17.78 -10.38
N TYR A 31 -10.95 18.59 -10.76
CA TYR A 31 -11.12 19.95 -10.27
C TYR A 31 -12.22 19.95 -9.21
N GLU A 32 -11.83 20.09 -7.95
CA GLU A 32 -12.72 20.07 -6.80
C GLU A 32 -12.68 21.43 -6.09
N ASP A 33 -13.64 21.68 -5.20
CA ASP A 33 -13.65 22.92 -4.42
C ASP A 33 -12.49 22.94 -3.42
N GLY A 34 -11.51 23.82 -3.67
CA GLY A 34 -10.35 24.02 -2.80
C GLY A 34 -9.18 23.05 -2.98
N TYR A 35 -9.20 22.15 -3.97
CA TYR A 35 -8.05 21.30 -4.32
C TYR A 35 -8.12 20.80 -5.77
N THR A 36 -6.97 20.42 -6.34
CA THR A 36 -6.90 19.85 -7.69
C THR A 36 -6.01 18.62 -7.66
N TYR A 37 -6.53 17.49 -8.13
CA TYR A 37 -5.79 16.23 -8.19
C TYR A 37 -5.48 15.86 -9.63
N GLN A 38 -4.31 15.26 -9.84
CA GLN A 38 -3.91 14.66 -11.09
C GLN A 38 -3.85 13.15 -10.91
N CYS A 39 -4.42 12.44 -11.88
CA CYS A 39 -4.22 11.02 -12.05
C CYS A 39 -3.49 10.82 -13.37
N ASP A 40 -2.27 10.28 -13.30
CA ASP A 40 -1.52 9.86 -14.47
C ASP A 40 -1.61 8.35 -14.59
N VAL A 41 -2.06 7.85 -15.75
CA VAL A 41 -2.22 6.41 -15.98
C VAL A 41 -1.16 5.93 -16.95
N GLU A 42 -0.19 5.18 -16.44
CA GLU A 42 0.89 4.62 -17.24
C GLU A 42 0.46 3.31 -17.92
N ASN A 43 0.63 3.26 -19.24
CA ASN A 43 0.30 2.11 -20.09
C ASN A 43 -1.15 1.59 -19.95
N GLY A 44 -2.06 2.40 -19.40
CA GLY A 44 -3.43 1.98 -19.09
C GLY A 44 -3.53 1.03 -17.89
N VAL A 45 -2.46 0.82 -17.12
CA VAL A 45 -2.38 -0.23 -16.09
C VAL A 45 -2.17 0.34 -14.69
N LEU A 46 -1.28 1.32 -14.53
CA LEU A 46 -0.94 1.86 -13.22
C LEU A 46 -1.44 3.29 -13.13
N ALA A 47 -2.32 3.58 -12.19
CA ALA A 47 -2.73 4.94 -11.85
C ALA A 47 -1.85 5.48 -10.72
N THR A 48 -1.25 6.65 -10.95
CA THR A 48 -0.59 7.45 -9.94
C THR A 48 -1.43 8.69 -9.66
N LEU A 49 -1.95 8.79 -8.44
CA LEU A 49 -2.88 9.83 -8.01
C LEU A 49 -2.22 10.73 -6.97
N TYR A 50 -2.22 12.03 -7.23
CA TYR A 50 -1.58 13.02 -6.37
C TYR A 50 -2.26 14.39 -6.47
N ASN A 51 -2.11 15.20 -5.42
CA ASN A 51 -2.52 16.59 -5.43
C ASN A 51 -1.57 17.40 -6.34
N LYS A 52 -2.06 18.22 -7.28
CA LYS A 52 -1.21 18.98 -8.21
C LYS A 52 -0.31 20.02 -7.53
N ASP A 53 -0.65 20.44 -6.32
CA ASP A 53 0.19 21.31 -5.50
C ASP A 53 1.32 20.52 -4.81
N VAL A 54 2.15 19.84 -5.61
CA VAL A 54 3.29 19.04 -5.12
C VAL A 54 4.53 19.91 -4.90
N LYS A 55 5.28 19.59 -3.84
CA LYS A 55 6.56 20.23 -3.51
C LYS A 55 7.76 19.44 -4.03
N TYR A 56 7.72 18.12 -3.98
CA TYR A 56 8.84 17.20 -4.21
C TYR A 56 8.52 16.07 -5.18
N TYR A 57 7.27 15.59 -5.26
CA TYR A 57 6.90 14.57 -6.24
C TYR A 57 7.27 15.00 -7.67
N GLY A 58 7.84 14.07 -8.44
CA GLY A 58 8.36 14.31 -9.79
C GLY A 58 9.73 15.01 -9.86
N LYS A 59 10.35 15.34 -8.71
CA LYS A 59 11.71 15.90 -8.65
C LYS A 59 12.72 14.81 -8.34
N VAL A 60 13.92 14.97 -8.91
CA VAL A 60 15.07 14.13 -8.58
C VAL A 60 15.48 14.35 -7.12
N LYS A 61 15.77 13.25 -6.41
CA LYS A 61 16.32 13.31 -5.06
C LYS A 61 17.80 13.67 -5.13
N ILE A 62 18.23 14.67 -4.37
CA ILE A 62 19.60 15.22 -4.43
C ILE A 62 20.25 15.08 -3.06
N ASP A 63 21.50 14.61 -3.02
CA ASP A 63 22.36 14.76 -1.84
C ASP A 63 22.92 16.19 -1.82
N LYS A 64 22.56 16.98 -0.82
CA LYS A 64 22.97 18.38 -0.67
C LYS A 64 24.47 18.54 -0.40
N ARG A 65 25.16 17.51 0.06
CA ARG A 65 26.61 17.55 0.31
C ARG A 65 27.39 17.56 -1.00
N THR A 66 26.96 16.75 -1.95
CA THR A 66 27.64 16.57 -3.25
C THR A 66 26.98 17.39 -4.36
N GLY A 67 25.68 17.68 -4.24
CA GLY A 67 24.85 18.27 -5.29
C GLY A 67 24.41 17.25 -6.36
N GLU A 68 24.68 15.97 -6.16
CA GLU A 68 24.40 14.90 -7.11
C GLU A 68 23.07 14.20 -6.82
N GLU A 69 22.56 13.47 -7.80
CA GLU A 69 21.41 12.59 -7.60
C GLU A 69 21.73 11.55 -6.53
N TYR A 70 20.82 11.40 -5.57
CA TYR A 70 20.95 10.41 -4.52
C TYR A 70 20.49 9.05 -5.05
N GLU A 71 21.40 8.09 -5.06
CA GLU A 71 21.09 6.70 -5.33
C GLU A 71 20.88 5.93 -4.01
N PHE A 72 19.73 5.25 -3.92
CA PHE A 72 19.46 4.40 -2.77
C PHE A 72 20.26 3.10 -2.86
N HIS A 73 20.92 2.75 -1.75
CA HIS A 73 21.52 1.44 -1.53
C HIS A 73 21.06 0.91 -0.18
N PHE A 74 20.84 -0.40 -0.08
CA PHE A 74 20.42 -1.07 1.17
C PHE A 74 21.38 -0.89 2.34
N GLU A 75 22.62 -0.50 2.08
CA GLU A 75 23.64 -0.26 3.12
C GLU A 75 23.63 1.18 3.63
N ASN A 76 22.83 2.06 3.03
CA ASN A 76 22.77 3.46 3.41
C ASN A 76 22.18 3.61 4.83
N PRO A 77 22.69 4.57 5.62
CA PRO A 77 22.10 4.88 6.91
C PRO A 77 20.62 5.28 6.77
N PRO A 78 19.78 4.99 7.78
CA PRO A 78 18.37 5.36 7.73
C PRO A 78 18.22 6.88 7.67
N HIS A 79 17.26 7.36 6.88
CA HIS A 79 16.97 8.79 6.75
C HIS A 79 16.06 9.35 7.84
N ILE A 80 15.32 8.49 8.53
CA ILE A 80 14.46 8.83 9.66
C ILE A 80 14.87 8.05 10.91
N GLU A 81 14.67 8.63 12.07
CA GLU A 81 14.87 7.95 13.34
C GLU A 81 13.84 6.82 13.52
N ASP A 82 14.20 5.80 14.29
CA ASP A 82 13.28 4.71 14.64
C ASP A 82 12.28 5.19 15.68
N GLU A 83 11.05 5.45 15.23
CA GLU A 83 9.96 5.97 16.04
C GLU A 83 8.76 5.03 16.04
N THR A 84 8.23 4.72 17.22
CA THR A 84 7.17 3.72 17.39
C THR A 84 5.75 4.25 17.13
N TRP A 85 5.59 5.54 16.81
CA TRP A 85 4.29 6.20 16.80
C TRP A 85 3.80 6.63 15.41
N SER A 86 4.68 7.10 14.51
CA SER A 86 4.28 7.65 13.21
C SER A 86 3.64 6.60 12.32
N LYS A 87 4.22 5.39 12.30
CA LYS A 87 3.76 4.24 11.52
C LYS A 87 2.36 3.77 11.92
N PRO A 88 2.07 3.46 13.22
CA PRO A 88 0.72 3.15 13.66
C PRO A 88 -0.29 4.26 13.34
N LYS A 89 0.10 5.53 13.52
CA LYS A 89 -0.79 6.65 13.28
C LYS A 89 -1.15 6.83 11.81
N ALA A 90 -0.17 6.69 10.90
CA ALA A 90 -0.40 6.74 9.46
C ALA A 90 -1.36 5.62 9.00
N PHE A 91 -1.15 4.39 9.46
CA PHE A 91 -2.04 3.27 9.17
C PHE A 91 -3.47 3.50 9.66
N GLU A 92 -3.62 4.02 10.88
CA GLU A 92 -4.92 4.36 11.46
C GLU A 92 -5.66 5.39 10.58
N ILE A 93 -4.98 6.45 10.16
CA ILE A 93 -5.55 7.52 9.32
C ILE A 93 -6.07 6.94 7.99
N VAL A 94 -5.25 6.12 7.33
CA VAL A 94 -5.64 5.47 6.07
C VAL A 94 -6.85 4.58 6.31
N ASN A 95 -6.82 3.72 7.33
CA ASN A 95 -7.93 2.84 7.66
C ASN A 95 -9.23 3.60 7.96
N GLN A 96 -9.16 4.75 8.62
CA GLN A 96 -10.35 5.52 9.00
C GLN A 96 -10.97 6.31 7.85
N ALA A 97 -10.25 6.51 6.74
CA ALA A 97 -10.76 7.26 5.59
C ALA A 97 -11.79 6.46 4.77
N PHE A 98 -11.75 5.12 4.82
CA PHE A 98 -12.65 4.27 4.06
C PHE A 98 -13.91 3.91 4.85
N SER A 99 -15.08 4.00 4.20
CA SER A 99 -16.35 3.53 4.76
C SER A 99 -16.36 2.00 4.91
N PRO A 100 -17.24 1.42 5.74
CA PRO A 100 -17.38 -0.02 5.85
C PRO A 100 -17.66 -0.72 4.51
N GLU A 101 -18.45 -0.09 3.63
CA GLU A 101 -18.77 -0.63 2.30
C GLU A 101 -17.55 -0.61 1.39
N GLN A 102 -16.78 0.48 1.40
CA GLN A 102 -15.53 0.59 0.64
C GLN A 102 -14.51 -0.44 1.13
N LYS A 103 -14.40 -0.63 2.44
CA LYS A 103 -13.53 -1.65 3.04
C LYS A 103 -13.89 -3.06 2.62
N ALA A 104 -15.18 -3.40 2.63
CA ALA A 104 -15.66 -4.69 2.15
C ALA A 104 -15.36 -4.91 0.66
N GLN A 105 -15.43 -3.85 -0.16
CA GLN A 105 -15.07 -3.91 -1.57
C GLN A 105 -13.56 -4.11 -1.78
N LEU A 106 -12.73 -3.47 -0.96
CA LEU A 106 -11.26 -3.47 -1.05
C LEU A 106 -10.60 -4.63 -0.29
N GLN A 107 -11.37 -5.61 0.17
CA GLN A 107 -10.84 -6.67 1.02
C GLN A 107 -9.77 -7.50 0.28
N GLY A 108 -8.54 -7.48 0.81
CA GLY A 108 -7.39 -8.15 0.21
C GLY A 108 -6.60 -7.30 -0.77
N ASP A 109 -7.13 -6.16 -1.20
CA ASP A 109 -6.44 -5.20 -2.07
C ASP A 109 -5.52 -4.29 -1.26
N GLU A 110 -4.36 -3.97 -1.82
CA GLU A 110 -3.38 -3.10 -1.17
C GLU A 110 -3.19 -1.79 -1.96
N LEU A 111 -3.24 -0.67 -1.25
CA LEU A 111 -2.93 0.66 -1.77
C LEU A 111 -1.46 0.97 -1.50
N LEU A 112 -0.69 1.32 -2.54
CA LEU A 112 0.66 1.85 -2.35
C LEU A 112 0.57 3.34 -2.04
N ILE A 113 1.17 3.74 -0.93
CA ILE A 113 1.18 5.12 -0.43
C ILE A 113 2.62 5.57 -0.33
N GLY A 114 2.96 6.64 -1.05
CA GLY A 114 4.27 7.29 -1.01
C GLY A 114 4.19 8.65 -0.30
N LEU A 115 5.11 8.89 0.63
CA LEU A 115 5.27 10.15 1.34
C LEU A 115 6.57 10.82 0.93
N TYR A 116 6.46 12.09 0.57
CA TYR A 116 7.60 12.97 0.35
C TYR A 116 7.72 13.90 1.54
N ILE A 117 8.76 13.69 2.34
CA ILE A 117 8.97 14.32 3.64
C ILE A 117 10.03 15.40 3.52
N ASP A 118 9.74 16.55 4.10
CA ASP A 118 10.69 17.64 4.22
C ASP A 118 11.87 17.22 5.10
N SER A 119 13.07 17.15 4.53
CA SER A 119 14.24 16.59 5.21
C SER A 119 14.72 17.40 6.40
N GLN A 120 14.28 18.65 6.57
CA GLN A 120 14.64 19.47 7.71
C GLN A 120 13.64 19.36 8.85
N THR A 121 12.35 19.41 8.50
CA THR A 121 11.27 19.49 9.49
C THR A 121 10.62 18.14 9.80
N GLY A 122 10.84 17.12 8.95
CA GLY A 122 10.20 15.82 9.07
C GLY A 122 8.70 15.81 8.77
N LYS A 123 8.16 16.94 8.31
CA LYS A 123 6.75 17.05 7.92
C LYS A 123 6.52 16.51 6.52
N ILE A 124 5.38 15.84 6.34
CA ILE A 124 4.95 15.35 5.03
C ILE A 124 4.60 16.55 4.15
N ALA A 125 5.26 16.67 3.01
CA ALA A 125 4.98 17.69 2.00
C ALA A 125 3.99 17.18 0.96
N ASP A 126 4.24 15.98 0.40
CA ASP A 126 3.37 15.36 -0.60
C ASP A 126 2.98 13.95 -0.20
N VAL A 127 1.78 13.53 -0.62
CA VAL A 127 1.29 12.16 -0.54
C VAL A 127 0.87 11.74 -1.94
N VAL A 128 1.33 10.55 -2.34
CA VAL A 128 1.09 9.97 -3.65
C VAL A 128 0.51 8.58 -3.46
N PHE A 129 -0.46 8.22 -4.29
CA PHE A 129 -1.14 6.94 -4.25
C PHE A 129 -0.94 6.22 -5.57
N ASP A 130 -0.53 4.97 -5.51
CA ASP A 130 -0.34 4.12 -6.68
C ASP A 130 -1.23 2.88 -6.57
N PHE A 131 -1.97 2.60 -7.63
CA PHE A 131 -2.85 1.43 -7.70
C PHE A 131 -3.16 1.04 -9.16
N PRO A 132 -3.38 -0.26 -9.44
CA PRO A 132 -3.94 -0.69 -10.70
C PRO A 132 -5.18 0.11 -11.16
N ALA A 133 -5.13 0.60 -12.39
CA ALA A 133 -6.24 1.29 -13.08
C ALA A 133 -7.24 0.30 -13.72
N VAL A 134 -6.92 -1.00 -13.71
CA VAL A 134 -7.65 -2.05 -14.43
C VAL A 134 -8.59 -2.79 -13.49
N ALA A 135 -9.85 -2.88 -13.91
CA ALA A 135 -10.87 -3.64 -13.18
C ALA A 135 -10.46 -5.10 -12.99
N GLY A 136 -10.70 -5.63 -11.78
CA GLY A 136 -10.38 -7.00 -11.41
C GLY A 136 -8.92 -7.25 -11.00
N MET A 137 -8.06 -6.23 -11.00
CA MET A 137 -6.73 -6.29 -10.36
C MET A 137 -6.76 -5.74 -8.93
N ASN A 138 -7.48 -4.63 -8.73
CA ASN A 138 -7.92 -4.12 -7.45
C ASN A 138 -9.13 -3.20 -7.67
N GLU A 139 -9.77 -2.79 -6.59
CA GLU A 139 -10.97 -1.96 -6.64
C GLU A 139 -10.70 -0.50 -6.24
N PHE A 140 -9.45 -0.12 -5.98
CA PHE A 140 -9.06 1.26 -5.64
C PHE A 140 -9.43 2.24 -6.74
N HIS A 141 -9.44 1.80 -8.01
CA HIS A 141 -9.87 2.64 -9.11
C HIS A 141 -11.35 3.08 -9.04
N THR A 142 -12.15 2.52 -8.13
CA THR A 142 -13.56 2.89 -7.91
C THR A 142 -13.75 3.84 -6.73
N ILE A 143 -12.68 4.20 -6.01
CA ILE A 143 -12.78 5.04 -4.81
C ILE A 143 -12.79 6.53 -5.19
N PRO A 144 -13.72 7.34 -4.67
CA PRO A 144 -13.76 8.78 -4.97
C PRO A 144 -12.49 9.52 -4.53
N VAL A 145 -12.09 10.53 -5.31
CA VAL A 145 -10.89 11.34 -5.03
C VAL A 145 -10.89 12.00 -3.65
N SER A 146 -12.08 12.29 -3.11
CA SER A 146 -12.27 12.88 -1.79
C SER A 146 -11.74 12.01 -0.65
N VAL A 147 -11.74 10.68 -0.79
CA VAL A 147 -11.17 9.75 0.21
C VAL A 147 -9.65 9.90 0.24
N TYR A 148 -8.99 9.92 -0.93
CA TYR A 148 -7.55 10.15 -1.03
C TYR A 148 -7.16 11.54 -0.52
N ARG A 149 -8.00 12.55 -0.76
CA ARG A 149 -7.82 13.89 -0.19
C ARG A 149 -7.91 13.89 1.33
N GLN A 150 -8.86 13.16 1.92
CA GLN A 150 -8.97 13.02 3.37
C GLN A 150 -7.70 12.38 3.96
N ILE A 151 -7.18 11.32 3.32
CA ILE A 151 -5.94 10.67 3.73
C ILE A 151 -4.76 11.67 3.67
N GLU A 152 -4.59 12.38 2.55
CA GLU A 152 -3.52 13.37 2.37
C GLU A 152 -3.54 14.43 3.49
N VAL A 153 -4.71 15.02 3.73
CA VAL A 153 -4.88 16.11 4.71
C VAL A 153 -4.60 15.62 6.13
N GLU A 154 -5.15 14.47 6.52
CA GLU A 154 -4.97 13.96 7.87
C GLU A 154 -3.55 13.45 8.11
N LEU A 155 -2.88 12.87 7.10
CA LEU A 155 -1.46 12.49 7.20
C LEU A 155 -0.58 13.75 7.40
N LYS A 156 -0.73 14.76 6.54
CA LYS A 156 0.07 16.00 6.62
C LYS A 156 -0.15 16.77 7.92
N LYS A 157 -1.32 16.62 8.53
CA LYS A 157 -1.68 17.30 9.78
C LYS A 157 -1.19 16.54 11.02
N ASN A 158 -1.30 15.22 11.05
CA ASN A 158 -1.16 14.43 12.28
C ASN A 158 0.06 13.51 12.28
N VAL A 159 0.83 13.42 11.19
CA VAL A 159 2.02 12.57 11.09
C VAL A 159 3.24 13.41 10.72
N TRP A 160 4.33 13.16 11.43
CA TRP A 160 5.66 13.68 11.13
C TRP A 160 6.69 12.64 11.55
N PHE A 161 7.93 12.88 11.14
CA PHE A 161 9.07 12.03 11.41
C PHE A 161 10.19 12.87 12.00
N THR A 162 11.17 12.22 12.62
CA THR A 162 12.42 12.87 13.01
C THR A 162 13.51 12.52 12.00
N PRO A 163 13.96 13.44 11.12
CA PRO A 163 15.03 13.18 10.18
C PRO A 163 16.38 12.96 10.89
N THR A 164 17.12 11.93 10.48
CA THR A 164 18.50 11.71 10.91
C THR A 164 19.44 12.76 10.33
N GLU A 165 20.71 12.76 10.75
CA GLU A 165 21.74 13.58 10.11
C GLU A 165 21.87 13.26 8.61
N GLU A 166 21.77 11.98 8.24
CA GLU A 166 21.84 11.56 6.84
C GLU A 166 20.60 12.03 6.07
N GLY A 167 19.40 11.84 6.63
CA GLY A 167 18.16 12.31 6.00
C GLY A 167 18.14 13.81 5.78
N LYS A 168 18.70 14.61 6.70
CA LYS A 168 18.81 16.08 6.57
C LYS A 168 19.69 16.50 5.39
N ASN A 169 20.63 15.65 4.96
CA ASN A 169 21.46 15.92 3.80
C ASN A 169 20.74 15.71 2.46
N LEU A 170 19.51 15.19 2.44
CA LEU A 170 18.75 14.98 1.20
C LEU A 170 17.81 16.14 0.85
N SER A 171 17.52 16.38 -0.43
CA SER A 171 16.54 17.37 -0.86
C SER A 171 15.14 17.10 -0.27
N TYR A 172 14.76 15.83 -0.17
CA TYR A 172 13.61 15.32 0.57
C TYR A 172 13.86 13.86 0.98
N ILE A 173 13.08 13.36 1.94
CA ILE A 173 13.06 11.96 2.35
C ILE A 173 11.83 11.28 1.73
N TYR A 174 11.96 10.05 1.26
CA TYR A 174 10.87 9.30 0.67
C TYR A 174 10.60 8.04 1.47
N GLN A 175 9.37 7.89 1.98
CA GLN A 175 8.90 6.68 2.64
C GLN A 175 7.68 6.14 1.90
N CYS A 176 7.56 4.83 1.74
CA CYS A 176 6.36 4.23 1.18
C CYS A 176 5.93 2.95 1.90
N TRP A 177 4.69 2.55 1.67
CA TRP A 177 4.15 1.27 2.13
C TRP A 177 2.91 0.85 1.34
N MET A 178 2.59 -0.44 1.42
CA MET A 178 1.36 -1.01 0.90
C MET A 178 0.40 -1.31 2.06
N GLN A 179 -0.90 -1.04 1.87
CA GLN A 179 -1.89 -1.23 2.92
C GLN A 179 -3.26 -1.64 2.38
N ASP A 180 -3.79 -2.73 2.94
CA ASP A 180 -5.22 -3.05 2.90
C ASP A 180 -5.95 -2.28 4.02
N PRO A 181 -7.01 -1.49 3.72
CA PRO A 181 -7.74 -0.69 4.70
C PRO A 181 -8.52 -1.50 5.75
N ASN A 182 -8.58 -2.82 5.59
CA ASN A 182 -9.14 -3.78 6.54
C ASN A 182 -8.10 -4.28 7.54
N ILE A 183 -6.80 -4.13 7.26
CA ILE A 183 -5.73 -4.61 8.13
C ILE A 183 -5.36 -3.51 9.12
N THR A 184 -5.51 -3.80 10.41
CA THR A 184 -4.93 -2.99 11.48
C THR A 184 -3.55 -3.52 11.82
N LEU A 185 -2.56 -2.63 11.93
CA LEU A 185 -1.31 -2.98 12.59
C LEU A 185 -1.63 -3.42 14.02
N ARG A 186 -1.45 -4.71 14.35
CA ARG A 186 -1.44 -5.11 15.75
C ARG A 186 -0.21 -4.48 16.37
N SER A 187 -0.38 -3.68 17.43
CA SER A 187 0.71 -3.30 18.32
C SER A 187 1.16 -4.55 19.09
N ASN A 188 1.93 -5.43 18.45
CA ASN A 188 2.49 -6.61 19.09
C ASN A 188 4.00 -6.46 19.13
N PRO A 189 4.61 -6.14 20.30
CA PRO A 189 6.03 -6.38 20.49
C PRO A 189 6.18 -7.89 20.67
N ARG A 190 6.60 -8.62 19.63
CA ARG A 190 7.01 -10.02 19.78
C ARG A 190 8.38 -10.24 19.18
N THR A 191 9.32 -10.38 20.11
CA THR A 191 10.57 -11.15 20.11
C THR A 191 11.14 -11.56 18.74
N PRO A 192 12.38 -11.17 18.40
CA PRO A 192 13.04 -11.67 17.20
C PRO A 192 13.25 -13.18 17.33
N LEU A 193 12.56 -13.95 16.49
CA LEU A 193 12.95 -15.34 16.19
C LEU A 193 13.86 -15.28 14.97
N GLY A 194 15.11 -14.90 15.21
CA GLY A 194 16.16 -14.82 14.19
C GLY A 194 17.21 -13.77 14.55
N PRO A 195 18.48 -13.94 14.13
CA PRO A 195 19.47 -12.89 14.29
C PRO A 195 18.95 -11.60 13.62
N PRO A 196 19.23 -10.41 14.19
CA PRO A 196 18.78 -9.15 13.62
C PRO A 196 19.26 -9.05 12.17
N LEU A 197 18.32 -8.91 11.23
CA LEU A 197 18.67 -8.37 9.93
C LEU A 197 19.12 -6.93 10.17
N LYS A 198 20.28 -6.57 9.63
CA LYS A 198 20.93 -5.27 9.85
C LYS A 198 19.98 -4.12 9.45
N PRO A 199 19.99 -2.99 10.18
CA PRO A 199 19.16 -1.84 9.85
C PRO A 199 19.69 -1.16 8.59
N GLY A 200 18.83 -1.04 7.57
CA GLY A 200 19.17 -0.45 6.27
C GLY A 200 17.95 -0.29 5.36
N ASN A 201 16.74 -0.12 5.92
CA ASN A 201 15.51 -0.03 5.13
C ASN A 201 14.87 1.35 5.24
N ASP A 202 14.93 2.10 4.12
CA ASP A 202 14.09 3.28 3.89
C ASP A 202 12.63 2.92 3.59
N SER A 203 12.28 1.63 3.48
CA SER A 203 10.88 1.21 3.51
C SER A 203 10.38 1.25 4.95
N LEU A 204 9.30 1.99 5.21
CA LEU A 204 8.68 2.09 6.54
C LEU A 204 8.16 0.71 7.04
N PHE A 205 8.10 -0.30 6.16
CA PHE A 205 7.51 -1.62 6.43
C PHE A 205 8.17 -2.74 5.61
N ASP A 206 9.41 -3.08 5.91
CA ASP A 206 10.03 -4.32 5.41
C ASP A 206 9.84 -5.50 6.40
N ASP A 207 8.65 -5.58 7.02
CA ASP A 207 8.27 -6.69 7.88
C ASP A 207 7.13 -7.45 7.22
N ASN A 208 7.39 -8.73 6.91
CA ASN A 208 6.44 -9.76 6.49
C ASN A 208 5.03 -9.53 7.09
N ILE A 209 4.11 -8.95 6.31
CA ILE A 209 2.68 -8.94 6.62
C ILE A 209 2.19 -10.36 6.38
N ARG A 210 2.26 -11.21 7.41
CA ARG A 210 1.63 -12.52 7.38
C ARG A 210 0.12 -12.31 7.53
N ARG A 211 -0.65 -12.52 6.45
CA ARG A 211 -2.11 -12.64 6.50
C ARG A 211 -2.47 -13.78 7.46
N GLU A 212 -3.22 -13.49 8.53
CA GLU A 212 -3.62 -14.51 9.53
C GLU A 212 -4.67 -15.52 9.00
N ASP A 213 -5.20 -15.33 7.77
CA ASP A 213 -6.11 -16.30 7.12
C ASP A 213 -5.39 -17.46 6.42
N GLU A 214 -4.05 -17.52 6.48
CA GLU A 214 -3.38 -18.79 6.25
C GLU A 214 -3.57 -19.69 7.48
N THR A 215 -4.74 -20.35 7.55
CA THR A 215 -4.88 -21.54 8.39
C THR A 215 -3.72 -22.47 8.05
N VAL A 216 -2.84 -22.66 9.02
CA VAL A 216 -1.72 -23.58 8.97
C VAL A 216 -2.26 -24.95 8.61
N VAL A 217 -2.14 -25.35 7.34
CA VAL A 217 -2.23 -26.75 6.94
C VAL A 217 -1.00 -27.42 7.55
N ASN A 218 -1.22 -27.93 8.75
CA ASN A 218 -0.26 -28.66 9.56
C ASN A 218 0.28 -29.86 8.76
N PRO A 219 1.59 -29.96 8.46
CA PRO A 219 2.17 -31.17 7.91
C PRO A 219 2.38 -32.16 9.05
N ARG A 220 1.28 -32.75 9.53
CA ARG A 220 1.31 -33.98 10.33
C ARG A 220 0.43 -35.02 9.66
N LYS A 221 0.92 -35.57 8.55
CA LYS A 221 0.54 -36.90 8.08
C LYS A 221 1.61 -37.47 7.14
N ALA A 222 2.76 -37.83 7.71
CA ALA A 222 3.72 -38.73 7.08
C ALA A 222 4.44 -39.53 8.16
N ALA A 223 3.68 -40.32 8.90
CA ALA A 223 4.18 -41.39 9.75
C ALA A 223 3.05 -42.42 9.87
N ASP A 224 3.05 -43.36 8.94
CA ASP A 224 2.74 -44.78 9.16
C ASP A 224 2.65 -45.46 7.79
N HIS A 225 3.69 -46.20 7.42
CA HIS A 225 3.59 -47.56 6.90
C HIS A 225 4.98 -48.21 6.96
N THR A 226 5.20 -48.81 8.14
CA THR A 226 5.72 -50.17 8.35
C THR A 226 6.98 -50.62 7.63
N ALA A 227 7.97 -50.95 8.46
CA ALA A 227 9.12 -51.78 8.16
C ALA A 227 8.75 -53.13 7.52
N ALA A 228 9.55 -53.55 6.54
CA ALA A 228 9.83 -54.95 6.28
C ALA A 228 11.36 -55.11 6.17
N ASP A 229 11.88 -55.81 7.16
CA ASP A 229 13.24 -56.24 7.38
C ASP A 229 13.56 -57.49 6.53
N SER A 230 14.84 -57.64 6.14
CA SER A 230 15.53 -58.91 5.81
C SER A 230 15.08 -59.66 4.54
N THR A 231 15.90 -60.24 3.66
CA THR A 231 17.24 -60.84 3.77
C THR A 231 17.85 -60.96 2.37
N ASP A 232 19.17 -60.78 2.29
CA ASP A 232 20.16 -61.66 1.64
C ASP A 232 19.73 -62.59 0.47
N VAL A 233 20.24 -62.34 -0.74
CA VAL A 233 20.61 -63.41 -1.69
C VAL A 233 21.89 -63.03 -2.44
N GLY A 234 23.03 -63.48 -1.92
CA GLY A 234 24.24 -63.71 -2.69
C GLY A 234 24.21 -65.05 -3.44
N LYS A 235 24.49 -64.99 -4.76
CA LYS A 235 25.17 -65.99 -5.62
C LYS A 235 25.32 -67.45 -5.14
N ASN A 236 24.84 -68.39 -5.95
CA ASN A 236 25.62 -69.42 -6.70
C ASN A 236 24.90 -70.78 -6.78
N LYS A 237 24.97 -71.34 -8.01
CA LYS A 237 24.67 -72.72 -8.48
C LYS A 237 23.21 -73.15 -8.58
#